data_AF-A0A8H6MNQ3-F1
#
_entry.id   AF-A0A8H6MNQ3-F1
#
_cell.length_a   1.000
_cell.length_b   1.000
_cell.length_c   1.000
_cell.angle_alpha   90.00
_cell.angle_beta   90.00
_cell.angle_gamma   90.00
#
_symmetry.space_group_name_H-M   'P 1'
#
loop_
_entity.id
_entity.type
_entity.pdbx_description
1 polymer ?
#
loop_
_entity_poly.entity_id
_entity_poly.type
_entity_poly.pdbx_seq_one_letter_code
_entity_poly.pdbx_strand_id
1 'polypeptide(L)'
;MPWIAFAHEQSPTTKFDYDLDYTAMLTPRIIVQSLRRKHYLVFLVAIISIILKVQIILAPGLCKLETGEVSKDVHVKVLDLFNITKLGNQSGETSVYYMAQAIYNFDTRPPFGINITQNLAYQTFEAIDGFRGTLNARLATKVDGYFTERQCFKLRNYSYTEIPTSPLSWNRGSSSTFPFVHVFSINLRLWFEGCQEPILVDELRRGLDFAQSRENTGQMGYWSSHSALARSIRCTQLRQEESRSSSQSLYFALRFGNIYPNSSTTFLTSVSAVLCSSEMWMSKVQVVDDGVNPIVTPLPDEVKTPVIANL
;
A
#
# COMPACT_ATOMS: atom_id res chain seq x y z
N MET A 1 3.86 8.76 62.07
CA MET A 1 3.93 8.73 60.60
C MET A 1 3.48 7.35 60.16
N PRO A 2 2.44 7.21 59.32
CA PRO A 2 2.24 5.95 58.63
C PRO A 2 3.41 5.74 57.66
N TRP A 3 4.05 4.58 57.71
CA TRP A 3 4.92 4.15 56.62
C TRP A 3 4.14 3.22 55.72
N ILE A 4 4.39 3.30 54.42
CA ILE A 4 3.87 2.34 53.45
C ILE A 4 4.99 1.34 53.23
N ALA A 5 4.77 0.08 53.59
CA ALA A 5 5.73 -0.98 53.33
C ALA A 5 5.36 -1.65 52.02
N PHE A 6 6.33 -1.75 51.11
CA PHE A 6 6.17 -2.54 49.90
C PHE A 6 6.25 -4.03 50.28
N ALA A 7 5.14 -4.74 50.11
CA ALA A 7 5.05 -6.17 50.36
C ALA A 7 5.01 -6.90 49.01
N HIS A 8 5.99 -7.76 48.75
CA HIS A 8 6.02 -8.56 47.53
C HIS A 8 5.25 -9.87 47.75
N GLU A 9 4.32 -10.19 46.86
CA GLU A 9 3.65 -11.50 46.73
C GLU A 9 2.67 -11.93 47.85
N GLN A 10 1.90 -11.02 48.45
CA GLN A 10 0.85 -11.41 49.41
C GLN A 10 -0.53 -11.71 48.77
N SER A 11 -0.84 -11.15 47.60
CA SER A 11 -2.12 -11.36 46.91
C SER A 11 -1.94 -12.07 45.56
N PRO A 12 -2.77 -13.08 45.23
CA PRO A 12 -2.59 -13.94 44.05
C PRO A 12 -2.86 -13.24 42.71
N THR A 13 -3.34 -12.00 42.69
CA THR A 13 -3.78 -11.29 41.49
C THR A 13 -2.94 -10.06 41.12
N THR A 14 -2.03 -9.61 41.98
CA THR A 14 -1.30 -8.34 41.78
C THR A 14 0.20 -8.50 42.11
N LYS A 15 1.07 -8.10 41.18
CA LYS A 15 2.54 -8.17 41.32
C LYS A 15 3.13 -7.24 42.40
N PHE A 16 2.32 -6.30 42.90
CA PHE A 16 2.71 -5.28 43.88
C PHE A 16 1.61 -5.17 44.92
N ASP A 17 1.93 -5.47 46.18
CA ASP A 17 1.07 -5.21 47.32
C ASP A 17 1.70 -4.13 48.21
N TYR A 18 0.83 -3.28 48.77
CA TYR A 18 1.23 -2.25 49.70
C TYR A 18 0.56 -2.54 51.03
N ASP A 19 1.36 -2.76 52.07
CA ASP A 19 0.86 -2.92 53.43
C ASP A 19 0.94 -1.59 54.17
N LEU A 20 -0.15 -1.23 54.84
CA LEU A 20 -0.34 0.07 55.48
C LEU A 20 -0.49 -0.15 56.98
N ASP A 21 0.64 -0.13 57.69
CA ASP A 21 0.67 -0.45 59.11
C ASP A 21 0.44 0.82 59.96
N TYR A 22 -0.73 0.89 60.60
CA TYR A 22 -1.15 2.02 61.43
C TYR A 22 -0.64 1.84 62.88
N THR A 23 0.61 2.19 63.14
CA THR A 23 1.31 2.00 64.43
C THR A 23 0.72 2.75 65.66
N ALA A 24 -0.39 3.47 65.52
CA ALA A 24 -1.08 4.09 66.66
C ALA A 24 -2.46 3.47 66.85
N MET A 25 -2.58 2.39 67.63
CA MET A 25 -3.88 1.86 68.05
C MET A 25 -4.55 2.86 69.01
N LEU A 26 -5.48 3.65 68.50
CA LEU A 26 -6.35 4.48 69.33
C LEU A 26 -7.38 3.54 69.97
N THR A 27 -7.17 3.20 71.23
CA THR A 27 -8.07 2.28 71.94
C THR A 27 -9.44 2.95 72.12
N PRO A 28 -10.56 2.33 71.67
CA PRO A 28 -11.90 2.92 71.77
C PRO A 28 -12.32 3.25 73.22
N ARG A 29 -11.66 2.62 74.20
CA ARG A 29 -11.82 2.92 75.63
C ARG A 29 -11.50 4.37 75.98
N ILE A 30 -10.56 5.01 75.28
CA ILE A 30 -10.15 6.40 75.57
C ILE A 30 -11.30 7.37 75.25
N ILE A 31 -12.07 7.11 74.18
CA ILE A 31 -13.23 7.94 73.78
C ILE A 31 -14.34 7.80 74.82
N VAL A 32 -14.67 6.56 75.20
CA VAL A 32 -15.75 6.28 76.16
C VAL A 32 -15.40 6.80 77.55
N GLN A 33 -14.15 6.63 78.00
CA GLN A 33 -13.73 7.10 79.33
C GLN A 33 -13.54 8.61 79.40
N SER A 34 -13.02 9.26 78.35
CA SER A 34 -12.88 10.72 78.31
C SER A 34 -14.23 11.42 78.34
N LEU A 35 -15.22 10.89 77.61
CA LEU A 35 -16.59 11.40 77.64
C LEU A 35 -17.25 11.19 79.01
N ARG A 36 -17.15 9.98 79.57
CA ARG A 36 -17.75 9.64 80.87
C ARG A 36 -17.14 10.43 82.03
N ARG A 37 -15.85 10.78 81.96
CA ARG A 37 -15.13 11.57 82.97
C ARG A 37 -15.13 13.08 82.70
N LYS A 38 -15.87 13.56 81.68
CA LYS A 38 -15.95 14.97 81.28
C LYS A 38 -14.60 15.61 80.92
N HIS A 39 -13.65 14.81 80.43
CA HIS A 39 -12.37 15.31 79.92
C HIS A 39 -12.52 15.73 78.45
N TYR A 40 -13.14 16.90 78.23
CA TYR A 40 -13.50 17.39 76.89
C TYR A 40 -12.30 17.60 75.95
N LEU A 41 -11.15 18.03 76.47
CA LEU A 41 -9.95 18.24 75.65
C LEU A 41 -9.41 16.90 75.12
N VAL A 42 -9.35 15.87 75.96
CA VAL A 42 -8.88 14.53 75.58
C VAL A 42 -9.85 13.90 74.56
N PHE A 43 -11.15 14.08 74.77
CA PHE A 43 -12.17 13.63 73.84
C PHE A 43 -12.05 14.31 72.48
N LEU A 44 -11.85 15.63 72.45
CA LEU A 44 -11.68 16.42 71.23
C LEU A 44 -10.43 16.00 70.45
N VAL A 45 -9.29 15.80 71.14
CA VAL A 45 -8.05 15.30 70.52
C VAL A 45 -8.24 13.90 69.94
N ALA A 46 -8.96 13.01 70.65
CA ALA A 46 -9.25 11.67 70.16
C ALA A 46 -10.13 11.67 68.90
N ILE A 47 -11.18 12.51 68.85
CA ILE A 47 -12.03 12.66 67.67
C ILE A 47 -11.24 13.24 66.49
N ILE A 48 -10.47 14.30 66.70
CA ILE A 48 -9.65 14.90 65.63
C ILE A 48 -8.67 13.87 65.06
N SER A 49 -8.05 13.04 65.91
CA SER A 49 -7.16 11.99 65.46
C SER A 49 -7.87 10.92 64.63
N ILE A 50 -9.11 10.56 64.96
CA ILE A 50 -9.92 9.63 64.16
C ILE A 50 -10.26 10.24 62.80
N ILE A 51 -10.71 11.49 62.76
CA ILE A 51 -11.04 12.19 61.52
C ILE A 51 -9.82 12.27 60.61
N LEU A 52 -8.66 12.65 61.16
CA LEU A 52 -7.39 12.69 60.40
C LEU A 52 -7.02 11.32 59.82
N LYS A 53 -7.19 10.23 60.59
CA LYS A 53 -6.92 8.88 60.09
C LYS A 53 -7.87 8.47 58.96
N VAL A 54 -9.16 8.79 59.11
CA VAL A 54 -10.16 8.53 58.05
C VAL A 54 -9.83 9.34 56.80
N GLN A 55 -9.42 10.60 56.93
CA GLN A 55 -8.97 11.42 55.80
C GLN A 55 -7.71 10.85 55.13
N ILE A 56 -6.74 10.36 55.90
CA ILE A 56 -5.53 9.72 55.36
C ILE A 56 -5.88 8.42 54.62
N ILE A 57 -6.85 7.63 55.10
CA ILE A 57 -7.31 6.41 54.42
C ILE A 57 -8.05 6.75 53.12
N LEU A 58 -8.89 7.78 53.13
CA LEU A 58 -9.71 8.15 51.98
C LEU A 58 -8.92 8.91 50.91
N ALA A 59 -7.87 9.65 51.26
CA ALA A 59 -7.11 10.48 50.32
C ALA A 59 -6.49 9.70 49.15
N PRO A 60 -5.83 8.54 49.33
CA PRO A 60 -5.34 7.71 48.23
C PRO A 60 -6.47 7.14 47.37
N GLY A 61 -7.63 6.84 47.95
CA GLY A 61 -8.80 6.32 47.24
C GLY A 61 -9.51 7.37 46.37
N LEU A 62 -9.26 8.66 46.61
CA LEU A 62 -9.76 9.77 45.78
C LEU A 62 -8.86 10.06 44.57
N CYS A 63 -7.64 9.55 44.57
CA CYS A 63 -6.70 9.71 43.47
C CYS A 63 -6.83 8.52 42.51
N LYS A 64 -7.51 8.72 41.39
CA LYS A 64 -7.51 7.76 40.28
C LYS A 64 -6.28 8.01 39.40
N LEU A 65 -5.38 7.03 39.30
CA LEU A 65 -4.39 7.05 38.22
C LEU A 65 -5.11 6.73 36.90
N GLU A 66 -5.16 7.71 36.02
CA GLU A 66 -5.69 7.56 34.66
C GLU A 66 -4.54 7.74 33.68
N THR A 67 -4.34 6.74 32.81
CA THR A 67 -3.40 6.84 31.71
C THR A 67 -4.05 7.63 30.58
N GLY A 68 -3.56 8.84 30.33
CA GLY A 68 -3.97 9.64 29.18
C GLY A 68 -3.10 9.35 27.95
N GLU A 69 -3.70 9.38 26.77
CA GLU A 69 -2.94 9.39 25.51
C GLU A 69 -2.26 10.74 25.36
N VAL A 70 -0.93 10.75 25.28
CA VAL A 70 -0.14 11.95 25.04
C VAL A 70 0.43 11.88 23.62
N SER A 71 0.07 12.86 22.80
CA SER A 71 0.72 13.05 21.51
C SER A 71 2.12 13.63 21.74
N LYS A 72 3.12 12.99 21.13
CA LYS A 72 4.51 13.43 21.19
C LYS A 72 5.06 13.51 19.77
N ASP A 73 5.74 14.60 19.47
CA ASP A 73 6.46 14.74 18.22
C ASP A 73 7.62 13.74 18.17
N VAL A 74 7.64 12.94 17.10
CA VAL A 74 8.69 11.97 16.81
C VAL A 74 9.28 12.31 15.46
N HIS A 75 10.61 12.23 15.36
CA HIS A 75 11.26 12.40 14.07
C HIS A 75 11.04 11.17 13.19
N VAL A 76 10.57 11.42 11.98
CA VAL A 76 10.27 10.41 10.98
C VAL A 76 11.27 10.53 9.84
N LYS A 77 11.77 9.40 9.34
CA LYS A 77 12.55 9.33 8.11
C LYS A 77 11.70 8.72 7.01
N VAL A 78 11.74 9.35 5.84
CA VAL A 78 11.10 8.85 4.63
C VAL A 78 12.04 7.86 3.96
N LEU A 79 11.54 6.69 3.59
CA LEU A 79 12.33 5.56 3.12
C LEU A 79 12.46 5.49 1.60
N ASP A 80 11.53 6.11 0.88
CA ASP A 80 11.46 6.08 -0.57
C ASP A 80 11.17 7.48 -1.16
N LEU A 81 11.24 7.56 -2.48
CA LEU A 81 10.98 8.79 -3.22
C LEU A 81 10.42 8.47 -4.61
N PHE A 82 9.46 9.26 -5.05
CA PHE A 82 8.92 9.15 -6.40
C PHE A 82 9.88 9.77 -7.40
N ASN A 83 10.44 8.94 -8.28
CA ASN A 83 11.27 9.44 -9.37
C ASN A 83 10.39 9.85 -10.55
N ILE A 84 10.03 11.13 -10.59
CA ILE A 84 9.20 11.73 -11.65
C ILE A 84 9.99 12.12 -12.92
N THR A 85 11.31 11.98 -12.91
CA THR A 85 12.18 12.47 -14.00
C THR A 85 12.52 11.41 -15.04
N LYS A 86 12.32 10.13 -14.72
CA LYS A 86 12.59 9.04 -15.66
C LYS A 86 11.34 8.74 -16.47
N LEU A 87 11.42 8.94 -17.79
CA LEU A 87 10.48 8.34 -18.72
C LEU A 87 10.64 6.81 -18.64
N GLY A 88 9.59 6.14 -18.18
CA GLY A 88 9.49 4.68 -18.18
C GLY A 88 9.73 4.12 -19.58
N ASN A 89 10.70 3.24 -19.67
CA ASN A 89 10.99 2.46 -20.85
C ASN A 89 9.93 1.35 -21.02
N GLN A 90 9.85 0.78 -22.22
CA GLN A 90 9.13 -0.48 -22.44
C GLN A 90 9.63 -1.51 -21.41
N SER A 91 8.78 -1.91 -20.46
CA SER A 91 9.09 -2.99 -19.53
C SER A 91 8.35 -4.25 -19.98
N GLY A 92 9.10 -5.33 -20.19
CA GLY A 92 8.51 -6.67 -20.33
C GLY A 92 8.16 -7.28 -18.97
N GLU A 93 8.06 -6.47 -17.92
CA GLU A 93 7.94 -6.95 -16.55
C GLU A 93 6.49 -7.34 -16.25
N THR A 94 6.25 -8.64 -16.13
CA THR A 94 4.93 -9.22 -15.84
C THR A 94 4.63 -9.33 -14.34
N SER A 95 5.59 -8.95 -13.48
CA SER A 95 5.47 -9.06 -12.01
C SER A 95 4.24 -8.32 -11.49
N VAL A 96 3.98 -7.11 -11.99
CA VAL A 96 2.84 -6.28 -11.60
C VAL A 96 1.50 -6.96 -11.89
N TYR A 97 1.38 -7.66 -13.03
CA TYR A 97 0.18 -8.43 -13.35
C TYR A 97 -0.05 -9.56 -12.34
N TYR A 98 0.99 -10.35 -12.04
CA TYR A 98 0.88 -11.44 -11.08
C TYR A 98 0.62 -10.94 -9.66
N MET A 99 1.20 -9.80 -9.26
CA MET A 99 0.93 -9.16 -7.98
C MET A 99 -0.53 -8.70 -7.89
N ALA A 100 -1.04 -8.03 -8.93
CA ALA A 100 -2.44 -7.61 -8.97
C ALA A 100 -3.40 -8.81 -8.94
N GLN A 101 -3.06 -9.87 -9.68
CA GLN A 101 -3.83 -11.11 -9.67
C GLN A 101 -3.77 -11.82 -8.31
N ALA A 102 -2.63 -11.78 -7.61
CA ALA A 102 -2.52 -12.32 -6.27
C ALA A 102 -3.36 -11.54 -5.26
N ILE A 103 -3.32 -10.21 -5.30
CA ILE A 103 -4.17 -9.33 -4.49
C ILE A 103 -5.65 -9.64 -4.71
N TYR A 104 -6.07 -9.74 -5.97
CA TYR A 104 -7.46 -10.01 -6.31
C TYR A 104 -7.91 -11.43 -5.94
N ASN A 105 -7.10 -12.45 -6.24
CA ASN A 105 -7.51 -13.85 -6.05
C ASN A 105 -7.38 -14.32 -4.60
N PHE A 106 -6.46 -13.74 -3.83
CA PHE A 106 -6.17 -14.17 -2.46
C PHE A 106 -6.57 -13.14 -1.40
N ASP A 107 -7.26 -12.06 -1.79
CA ASP A 107 -7.66 -10.96 -0.91
C ASP A 107 -6.49 -10.45 -0.05
N THR A 108 -5.29 -10.39 -0.65
CA THR A 108 -4.10 -9.94 0.07
C THR A 108 -4.12 -8.42 0.19
N ARG A 109 -3.70 -7.93 1.35
CA ARG A 109 -3.62 -6.49 1.56
C ARG A 109 -2.51 -5.90 0.68
N PRO A 110 -2.71 -4.71 0.12
CA PRO A 110 -1.63 -4.00 -0.55
C PRO A 110 -0.48 -3.74 0.44
N PRO A 111 0.76 -3.69 -0.06
CA PRO A 111 1.90 -3.35 0.77
C PRO A 111 1.78 -1.92 1.32
N PHE A 112 2.50 -1.65 2.41
CA PHE A 112 2.63 -0.30 2.95
C PHE A 112 3.13 0.66 1.87
N GLY A 113 2.52 1.86 1.79
CA GLY A 113 2.76 2.80 0.70
C GLY A 113 1.75 2.74 -0.45
N ILE A 114 0.79 1.79 -0.45
CA ILE A 114 -0.24 1.69 -1.49
C ILE A 114 -1.64 1.71 -0.87
N ASN A 115 -2.51 2.57 -1.39
CA ASN A 115 -3.94 2.60 -1.05
C ASN A 115 -4.78 2.47 -2.33
N ILE A 116 -5.29 1.26 -2.56
CA ILE A 116 -6.06 0.92 -3.76
C ILE A 116 -7.40 1.67 -3.79
N THR A 117 -8.07 1.83 -2.64
CA THR A 117 -9.41 2.45 -2.58
C THR A 117 -9.41 3.90 -3.04
N GLN A 118 -8.32 4.62 -2.78
CA GLN A 118 -8.15 6.02 -3.19
C GLN A 118 -7.27 6.18 -4.45
N ASN A 119 -6.92 5.08 -5.14
CA ASN A 119 -6.03 5.06 -6.31
C ASN A 119 -4.73 5.86 -6.10
N LEU A 120 -4.08 5.69 -4.95
CA LEU A 120 -2.87 6.42 -4.61
C LEU A 120 -1.77 5.50 -4.08
N ALA A 121 -0.54 5.91 -4.32
CA ALA A 121 0.63 5.46 -3.59
C ALA A 121 1.16 6.64 -2.74
N TYR A 122 1.87 6.37 -1.67
CA TYR A 122 2.49 7.41 -0.84
C TYR A 122 3.85 6.95 -0.37
N GLN A 123 4.72 7.91 -0.07
CA GLN A 123 6.06 7.56 0.39
C GLN A 123 5.99 6.81 1.72
N THR A 124 6.70 5.70 1.80
CA THR A 124 6.82 4.95 3.04
C THR A 124 7.77 5.66 4.00
N PHE A 125 7.51 5.49 5.29
CA PHE A 125 8.25 6.16 6.34
C PHE A 125 8.29 5.31 7.60
N GLU A 126 9.26 5.59 8.46
CA GLU A 126 9.37 5.00 9.79
C GLU A 126 9.95 6.02 10.77
N ALA A 127 9.79 5.77 12.07
CA ALA A 127 10.50 6.54 13.09
C ALA A 127 12.02 6.37 12.91
N ILE A 128 12.84 7.33 13.37
CA ILE A 128 14.30 7.20 13.32
C ILE A 128 14.79 5.88 13.95
N ASP A 129 14.12 5.45 15.01
CA ASP A 129 14.41 4.20 15.73
C ASP A 129 14.04 2.92 14.94
N GLY A 130 13.50 3.06 13.73
CA GLY A 130 13.18 1.95 12.80
C GLY A 130 11.82 1.30 13.01
N PHE A 131 10.95 1.91 13.83
CA PHE A 131 9.62 1.36 14.11
C PHE A 131 8.52 2.07 13.31
N ARG A 132 7.54 1.27 12.90
CA ARG A 132 6.25 1.75 12.38
C ARG A 132 5.28 2.05 13.52
N GLY A 133 4.15 2.65 13.16
CA GLY A 133 3.06 2.83 14.11
C GLY A 133 2.56 1.49 14.66
N THR A 134 1.87 1.54 15.78
CA THR A 134 1.15 0.39 16.38
C THR A 134 -0.26 0.80 16.76
N LEU A 135 -1.12 -0.17 17.05
CA LEU A 135 -2.51 0.10 17.47
C LEU A 135 -2.61 1.05 18.67
N ASN A 136 -1.64 0.99 19.59
CA ASN A 136 -1.60 1.79 20.81
C ASN A 136 -0.72 3.05 20.69
N ALA A 137 0.10 3.14 19.64
CA ALA A 137 1.01 4.25 19.40
C ALA A 137 1.09 4.50 17.90
N ARG A 138 0.11 5.24 17.38
CA ARG A 138 0.00 5.56 15.96
C ARG A 138 1.04 6.58 15.56
N LEU A 139 1.59 6.43 14.36
CA LEU A 139 2.55 7.36 13.79
C LEU A 139 1.89 8.16 12.69
N ALA A 140 1.79 9.48 12.88
CA ALA A 140 1.21 10.38 11.89
C ALA A 140 2.30 11.24 11.24
N THR A 141 2.29 11.35 9.92
CA THR A 141 3.21 12.24 9.18
C THR A 141 2.58 12.75 7.89
N LYS A 142 3.21 13.77 7.30
CA LYS A 142 2.87 14.29 5.97
C LYS A 142 3.95 13.86 4.98
N VAL A 143 3.55 13.18 3.92
CA VAL A 143 4.44 12.65 2.88
C VAL A 143 3.92 12.98 1.50
N ASP A 144 4.75 12.80 0.46
CA ASP A 144 4.25 12.88 -0.91
C ASP A 144 3.34 11.68 -1.19
N GLY A 145 2.19 11.99 -1.78
CA GLY A 145 1.27 11.04 -2.38
C GLY A 145 1.33 11.15 -3.90
N TYR A 146 1.39 10.00 -4.56
CA TYR A 146 1.28 9.84 -5.99
C TYR A 146 -0.12 9.34 -6.32
N PHE A 147 -0.88 10.13 -7.06
CA PHE A 147 -2.25 9.83 -7.46
C PHE A 147 -2.28 9.40 -8.91
N THR A 148 -3.13 8.42 -9.22
CA THR A 148 -3.39 8.00 -10.60
C THR A 148 -4.89 7.88 -10.83
N GLU A 149 -5.38 8.57 -11.85
CA GLU A 149 -6.68 8.31 -12.43
C GLU A 149 -6.47 7.60 -13.76
N ARG A 150 -7.25 6.54 -14.01
CA ARG A 150 -7.12 5.73 -15.22
C ARG A 150 -8.49 5.47 -15.81
N GLN A 151 -8.58 5.69 -17.11
CA GLN A 151 -9.73 5.31 -17.92
C GLN A 151 -9.24 4.36 -19.01
N CYS A 152 -9.79 3.14 -19.03
CA CYS A 152 -9.36 2.10 -19.94
C CYS A 152 -10.49 1.67 -20.88
N PHE A 153 -10.15 1.49 -22.15
CA PHE A 153 -11.03 1.03 -23.21
C PHE A 153 -10.64 -0.37 -23.64
N LYS A 154 -11.65 -1.23 -23.77
CA LYS A 154 -11.46 -2.60 -24.22
C LYS A 154 -11.27 -2.64 -25.74
N LEU A 155 -10.46 -3.59 -26.19
CA LEU A 155 -10.37 -3.94 -27.61
C LEU A 155 -11.74 -4.39 -28.12
N ARG A 156 -12.23 -3.70 -29.16
CA ARG A 156 -13.46 -4.01 -29.87
C ARG A 156 -13.21 -4.99 -31.02
N ASN A 157 -12.18 -4.72 -31.82
CA ASN A 157 -11.82 -5.54 -32.97
C ASN A 157 -10.32 -5.43 -33.27
N TYR A 158 -9.78 -6.40 -33.96
CA TYR A 158 -8.41 -6.38 -34.45
C TYR A 158 -8.33 -6.94 -35.87
N SER A 159 -7.28 -6.56 -36.58
CA SER A 159 -6.91 -7.15 -37.86
C SER A 159 -5.40 -7.28 -37.88
N TYR A 160 -4.91 -8.35 -38.48
CA TYR A 160 -3.49 -8.55 -38.66
C TYR A 160 -3.15 -8.90 -40.10
N THR A 161 -1.95 -8.56 -40.53
CA THR A 161 -1.37 -9.06 -41.77
C THR A 161 -0.01 -9.65 -41.47
N GLU A 162 0.22 -10.88 -41.90
CA GLU A 162 1.53 -11.52 -41.79
C GLU A 162 2.48 -10.88 -42.80
N ILE A 163 3.64 -10.45 -42.32
CA ILE A 163 4.75 -10.04 -43.18
C ILE A 163 5.60 -11.28 -43.43
N PRO A 164 5.77 -11.70 -44.70
CA PRO A 164 6.67 -12.79 -45.03
C PRO A 164 8.09 -12.38 -44.64
N THR A 165 8.60 -12.93 -43.55
CA THR A 165 10.00 -12.84 -43.17
C THR A 165 10.76 -13.89 -43.95
N SER A 166 11.73 -13.45 -44.76
CA SER A 166 12.68 -14.37 -45.37
C SER A 166 13.32 -15.21 -44.26
N PRO A 167 13.47 -16.54 -44.42
CA PRO A 167 14.12 -17.35 -43.41
C PRO A 167 15.49 -16.74 -43.13
N LEU A 168 15.68 -16.24 -41.90
CA LEU A 168 16.97 -15.72 -41.46
C LEU A 168 17.93 -16.91 -41.46
N SER A 169 18.74 -17.03 -42.52
CA SER A 169 19.95 -17.84 -42.45
C SER A 169 20.85 -17.15 -41.45
N TRP A 170 20.85 -17.64 -40.21
CA TRP A 170 21.79 -17.17 -39.21
C TRP A 170 23.19 -17.70 -39.60
N ASN A 171 23.84 -17.02 -40.54
CA ASN A 171 25.23 -17.26 -40.91
C ASN A 171 26.13 -16.69 -39.80
N ARG A 172 26.15 -17.37 -38.65
CA ARG A 172 27.26 -17.26 -37.70
C ARG A 172 27.95 -18.61 -37.69
N GLY A 173 29.22 -18.63 -38.11
CA GLY A 173 30.04 -19.83 -38.32
C GLY A 173 30.35 -20.61 -37.05
N SER A 174 29.33 -21.14 -36.38
CA SER A 174 29.45 -22.11 -35.30
C SER A 174 28.51 -23.28 -35.62
N SER A 175 29.12 -24.46 -35.72
CA SER A 175 28.56 -25.77 -36.01
C SER A 175 27.59 -26.30 -34.95
N SER A 176 26.57 -25.52 -34.61
CA SER A 176 25.49 -25.93 -33.72
C SER A 176 24.19 -25.92 -34.52
N THR A 177 23.70 -27.12 -34.81
CA THR A 177 22.43 -27.45 -35.45
C THR A 177 21.26 -26.97 -34.59
N PHE A 178 21.04 -25.66 -34.49
CA PHE A 178 19.81 -25.15 -33.90
C PHE A 178 18.66 -25.34 -34.90
N PRO A 179 17.53 -25.93 -34.50
CA PRO A 179 16.40 -26.16 -35.39
C PRO A 179 15.89 -24.82 -35.93
N PHE A 180 15.49 -24.83 -37.21
CA PHE A 180 14.95 -23.69 -37.96
C PHE A 180 14.04 -22.79 -37.10
N VAL A 181 14.53 -21.61 -36.78
CA VAL A 181 13.75 -20.59 -36.08
C VAL A 181 12.86 -19.92 -37.13
N HIS A 182 11.57 -20.26 -37.14
CA HIS A 182 10.61 -19.51 -37.95
C HIS A 182 10.31 -18.19 -37.26
N VAL A 183 10.97 -17.13 -37.72
CA VAL A 183 10.60 -15.76 -37.37
C VAL A 183 9.39 -15.39 -38.23
N PHE A 184 8.32 -14.92 -37.62
CA PHE A 184 7.18 -14.32 -38.30
C PHE A 184 7.00 -12.91 -37.79
N SER A 185 6.84 -11.94 -38.69
CA SER A 185 6.47 -10.57 -38.31
C SER A 185 5.00 -10.37 -38.63
N ILE A 186 4.27 -9.72 -37.73
CA ILE A 186 2.86 -9.38 -37.92
C ILE A 186 2.69 -7.88 -37.84
N ASN A 187 1.86 -7.36 -38.74
CA ASN A 187 1.34 -6.02 -38.61
C ASN A 187 -0.01 -6.07 -37.93
N LEU A 188 -0.18 -5.36 -36.82
CA LEU A 188 -1.37 -5.46 -35.98
C LEU A 188 -2.08 -4.12 -35.88
N ARG A 189 -3.38 -4.14 -36.20
CA ARG A 189 -4.29 -2.99 -36.07
C ARG A 189 -5.32 -3.28 -35.01
N LEU A 190 -5.45 -2.37 -34.04
CA LEU A 190 -6.31 -2.53 -32.87
C LEU A 190 -7.35 -1.42 -32.82
N TRP A 191 -8.64 -1.78 -32.80
CA TRP A 191 -9.76 -0.85 -32.64
C TRP A 191 -10.32 -0.97 -31.22
N PHE A 192 -10.38 0.15 -30.53
CA PHE A 192 -10.89 0.25 -29.16
C PHE A 192 -12.30 0.84 -29.12
N GLU A 193 -13.04 0.50 -28.07
CA GLU A 193 -14.35 1.08 -27.81
C GLU A 193 -14.25 2.62 -27.69
N GLY A 194 -15.12 3.34 -28.39
CA GLY A 194 -15.13 4.81 -28.38
C GLY A 194 -14.02 5.49 -29.18
N CYS A 195 -13.11 4.76 -29.83
CA CYS A 195 -12.06 5.34 -30.67
C CYS A 195 -12.39 5.19 -32.17
N GLN A 196 -12.11 6.24 -32.96
CA GLN A 196 -12.40 6.24 -34.40
C GLN A 196 -11.25 5.67 -35.24
N GLU A 197 -9.99 5.90 -34.81
CA GLU A 197 -8.79 5.44 -35.50
C GLU A 197 -8.20 4.19 -34.81
N PRO A 198 -7.68 3.21 -35.57
CA PRO A 198 -6.96 2.08 -34.99
C PRO A 198 -5.56 2.47 -34.51
N ILE A 199 -5.06 1.72 -33.54
CA ILE A 199 -3.65 1.76 -33.15
C ILE A 199 -2.88 0.80 -34.05
N LEU A 200 -1.81 1.29 -34.67
CA LEU A 200 -0.87 0.49 -35.45
C LEU A 200 0.30 0.08 -34.55
N VAL A 201 0.47 -1.21 -34.33
CA VAL A 201 1.55 -1.75 -33.47
C VAL A 201 2.89 -1.78 -34.21
N ASP A 202 2.89 -1.65 -35.55
CA ASP A 202 4.07 -1.69 -36.43
C ASP A 202 5.06 -0.56 -36.13
N GLU A 203 4.57 0.57 -35.61
CA GLU A 203 5.39 1.73 -35.21
C GLU A 203 6.10 1.50 -33.86
N LEU A 204 5.81 0.40 -33.15
CA LEU A 204 6.40 0.05 -31.86
C LEU A 204 7.73 -0.72 -32.01
N ARG A 205 8.57 -0.26 -32.95
CA ARG A 205 10.03 -0.41 -33.09
C ARG A 205 10.71 -1.79 -32.97
N ARG A 206 9.99 -2.87 -32.74
CA ARG A 206 10.48 -4.25 -32.92
C ARG A 206 9.37 -5.05 -33.56
N GLY A 207 9.62 -5.58 -34.76
CA GLY A 207 8.85 -6.73 -35.23
C GLY A 207 8.82 -7.76 -34.10
N LEU A 208 7.65 -8.33 -33.86
CA LEU A 208 7.50 -9.38 -32.86
C LEU A 208 8.17 -10.64 -33.40
N ASP A 209 9.48 -10.73 -33.24
CA ASP A 209 10.25 -11.87 -33.73
C ASP A 209 10.05 -13.04 -32.77
N PHE A 210 9.16 -13.96 -33.16
CA PHE A 210 8.95 -15.20 -32.41
C PHE A 210 9.93 -16.27 -32.87
N ALA A 211 10.60 -16.92 -31.92
CA ALA A 211 11.43 -18.07 -32.21
C ALA A 211 10.69 -19.35 -31.86
N GLN A 212 10.19 -20.07 -32.87
CA GLN A 212 9.55 -21.36 -32.66
C GLN A 212 10.55 -22.51 -32.76
N SER A 213 10.68 -23.30 -31.68
CA SER A 213 11.34 -24.61 -31.74
C SER A 213 10.33 -25.68 -32.15
N ARG A 214 10.73 -26.61 -33.03
CA ARG A 214 9.89 -27.70 -33.55
C ARG A 214 9.34 -28.63 -32.46
N GLU A 215 9.95 -28.63 -31.28
CA GLU A 215 9.54 -29.44 -30.12
C GLU A 215 8.43 -28.78 -29.29
N ASN A 216 8.19 -27.47 -29.46
CA ASN A 216 7.10 -26.75 -28.82
C ASN A 216 5.96 -26.48 -29.82
N THR A 217 5.15 -27.50 -30.08
CA THR A 217 3.86 -27.38 -30.80
C THR A 217 2.74 -26.79 -29.94
N GLY A 218 3.06 -26.35 -28.72
CA GLY A 218 2.13 -25.75 -27.78
C GLY A 218 1.71 -24.33 -28.17
N GLN A 219 0.61 -23.88 -27.56
CA GLN A 219 0.14 -22.51 -27.68
C GLN A 219 1.17 -21.56 -27.07
N MET A 220 1.61 -20.57 -27.85
CA MET A 220 2.53 -19.54 -27.39
C MET A 220 1.74 -18.27 -27.03
N GLY A 221 1.99 -17.73 -25.84
CA GLY A 221 1.45 -16.45 -25.40
C GLY A 221 2.53 -15.38 -25.45
N TYR A 222 2.16 -14.19 -25.91
CA TYR A 222 3.01 -13.00 -25.88
C TYR A 222 2.25 -11.86 -25.22
N TRP A 223 2.96 -11.09 -24.41
CA TRP A 223 2.41 -9.94 -23.69
C TRP A 223 3.38 -8.77 -23.86
N SER A 224 2.84 -7.59 -24.14
CA SER A 224 3.61 -6.36 -24.21
C SER A 224 2.80 -5.19 -23.70
N SER A 225 3.52 -4.20 -23.18
CA SER A 225 2.99 -2.91 -22.79
C SER A 225 3.78 -1.79 -23.47
N HIS A 226 3.08 -0.74 -23.85
CA HIS A 226 3.66 0.49 -24.36
C HIS A 226 3.10 1.63 -23.53
N SER A 227 3.95 2.21 -22.68
CA SER A 227 3.56 3.19 -21.68
C SER A 227 3.45 4.63 -22.21
N ALA A 228 3.84 4.86 -23.47
CA ALA A 228 3.59 6.11 -24.18
C ALA A 228 3.45 5.83 -25.68
N LEU A 229 2.22 5.92 -26.20
CA LEU A 229 1.98 5.91 -27.63
C LEU A 229 2.57 7.16 -28.28
N ALA A 230 3.32 7.00 -29.37
CA ALA A 230 3.95 8.11 -30.10
C ALA A 230 2.92 9.11 -30.66
N ARG A 231 1.70 8.64 -30.92
CA ARG A 231 0.56 9.43 -31.34
C ARG A 231 -0.61 9.19 -30.38
N SER A 232 -1.13 10.25 -29.78
CA SER A 232 -2.35 10.17 -28.99
C SER A 232 -3.55 9.98 -29.90
N ILE A 233 -4.42 9.04 -29.53
CA ILE A 233 -5.61 8.68 -30.30
C ILE A 233 -6.82 9.33 -29.65
N ARG A 234 -7.64 9.95 -30.49
CA ARG A 234 -8.87 10.60 -30.05
C ARG A 234 -9.96 9.55 -29.89
N CYS A 235 -10.38 9.36 -28.64
CA CYS A 235 -11.55 8.55 -28.30
C CYS A 235 -12.62 9.48 -27.74
N THR A 236 -13.88 9.32 -28.17
CA THR A 236 -14.98 10.24 -27.88
C THR A 236 -15.37 10.29 -26.40
N GLN A 237 -14.95 9.30 -25.62
CA GLN A 237 -15.20 9.20 -24.18
C GLN A 237 -14.00 9.63 -23.31
N LEU A 238 -12.87 9.99 -23.93
CA LEU A 238 -11.76 10.62 -23.21
C LEU A 238 -12.11 12.10 -23.02
N ARG A 239 -12.14 12.56 -21.77
CA ARG A 239 -12.32 13.98 -21.47
C ARG A 239 -11.27 14.78 -22.24
N GLN A 240 -11.73 15.53 -23.23
CA GLN A 240 -10.88 16.18 -24.22
C GLN A 240 -10.22 17.46 -23.68
N GLU A 241 -10.60 17.91 -22.48
CA GLU A 241 -10.19 19.19 -21.90
C GLU A 241 -8.85 19.16 -21.12
N GLU A 242 -8.30 18.00 -20.76
CA GLU A 242 -7.03 17.87 -19.99
C GLU A 242 -5.83 17.39 -20.84
N SER A 243 -5.94 17.55 -22.16
CA SER A 243 -5.08 16.94 -23.20
C SER A 243 -3.61 17.40 -23.27
N ARG A 244 -3.04 18.02 -22.23
CA ARG A 244 -1.59 18.33 -22.18
C ARG A 244 -0.75 17.37 -21.34
N SER A 245 -1.34 16.56 -20.47
CA SER A 245 -0.58 15.64 -19.59
C SER A 245 -1.05 14.18 -19.61
N SER A 246 -2.11 13.85 -20.33
CA SER A 246 -2.63 12.48 -20.40
C SER A 246 -1.72 11.58 -21.26
N SER A 247 -0.98 10.67 -20.64
CA SER A 247 -0.27 9.62 -21.36
C SER A 247 -1.23 8.47 -21.69
N GLN A 248 -1.16 7.97 -22.92
CA GLN A 248 -1.91 6.79 -23.34
C GLN A 248 -0.97 5.58 -23.35
N SER A 249 -1.39 4.54 -22.63
CA SER A 249 -0.70 3.27 -22.52
C SER A 249 -1.50 2.17 -23.20
N LEU A 250 -0.83 1.36 -24.01
CA LEU A 250 -1.40 0.20 -24.66
C LEU A 250 -0.87 -1.08 -23.99
N TYR A 251 -1.77 -1.92 -23.51
CA TYR A 251 -1.46 -3.25 -23.02
C TYR A 251 -2.08 -4.26 -23.98
N PHE A 252 -1.30 -5.20 -24.50
CA PHE A 252 -1.84 -6.23 -25.38
C PHE A 252 -1.20 -7.59 -25.17
N ALA A 253 -1.99 -8.59 -25.53
CA ALA A 253 -1.69 -10.00 -25.42
C ALA A 253 -2.02 -10.68 -26.74
N LEU A 254 -1.12 -11.53 -27.21
CA LEU A 254 -1.27 -12.31 -28.42
C LEU A 254 -1.16 -13.78 -28.07
N ARG A 255 -2.00 -14.60 -28.70
CA ARG A 255 -1.91 -16.04 -28.61
C ARG A 255 -1.68 -16.62 -29.99
N PHE A 256 -0.62 -17.38 -30.10
CA PHE A 256 -0.26 -18.11 -31.29
C PHE A 256 -0.55 -19.59 -31.08
N GLY A 257 -1.14 -20.23 -32.08
CA GLY A 257 -1.48 -21.65 -32.02
C GLY A 257 -1.67 -22.22 -33.41
N ASN A 258 -1.69 -23.55 -33.47
CA ASN A 258 -1.97 -24.24 -34.73
C ASN A 258 -3.48 -24.22 -34.97
N ILE A 259 -3.89 -23.83 -36.18
CA ILE A 259 -5.31 -23.88 -36.57
C ILE A 259 -5.78 -25.34 -36.66
N TYR A 260 -4.88 -26.24 -37.06
CA TYR A 260 -5.13 -27.68 -37.16
C TYR A 260 -4.15 -28.47 -36.28
N PRO A 261 -4.59 -29.56 -35.63
CA PRO A 261 -3.74 -30.34 -34.70
C PRO A 261 -2.44 -30.86 -35.33
N ASN A 262 -2.44 -31.09 -36.64
CA ASN A 262 -1.32 -31.65 -37.40
C ASN A 262 -0.56 -30.58 -38.21
N SER A 263 -0.90 -29.30 -38.07
CA SER A 263 -0.17 -28.23 -38.76
C SER A 263 1.16 -27.95 -38.05
N SER A 264 2.24 -27.83 -38.82
CA SER A 264 3.51 -27.29 -38.32
C SER A 264 3.54 -25.76 -38.34
N THR A 265 2.54 -25.11 -38.92
CA THR A 265 2.44 -23.64 -38.97
C THR A 265 1.55 -23.11 -37.86
N THR A 266 2.07 -22.11 -37.17
CA THR A 266 1.40 -21.44 -36.07
C THR A 266 0.87 -20.09 -36.55
N PHE A 267 -0.36 -19.78 -36.19
CA PHE A 267 -1.06 -18.56 -36.59
C PHE A 267 -1.47 -17.75 -35.36
N LEU A 268 -1.72 -16.46 -35.55
CA LEU A 268 -2.33 -15.63 -34.52
C LEU A 268 -3.80 -16.06 -34.33
N THR A 269 -4.08 -16.68 -33.18
CA THR A 269 -5.40 -17.25 -32.85
C THR A 269 -6.28 -16.28 -32.09
N SER A 270 -5.70 -15.45 -31.22
CA SER A 270 -6.45 -14.47 -30.44
C SER A 270 -5.61 -13.26 -30.05
N VAL A 271 -6.26 -12.11 -29.97
CA VAL A 271 -5.70 -10.86 -29.47
C VAL A 271 -6.60 -10.30 -28.39
N SER A 272 -6.00 -9.90 -27.28
CA SER A 272 -6.65 -9.14 -26.22
C SER A 272 -5.85 -7.87 -26.00
N ALA A 273 -6.52 -6.73 -25.91
CA ALA A 273 -5.83 -5.48 -25.62
C ALA A 273 -6.71 -4.53 -24.82
N VAL A 274 -6.05 -3.61 -24.12
CA VAL A 274 -6.65 -2.52 -23.38
C VAL A 274 -5.85 -1.26 -23.66
N LEU A 275 -6.54 -0.18 -24.02
CA LEU A 275 -5.98 1.16 -24.16
C LEU A 275 -6.36 1.94 -22.92
N CYS A 276 -5.39 2.39 -22.14
CA CYS A 276 -5.62 3.20 -20.96
C CYS A 276 -5.10 4.62 -21.18
N SER A 277 -5.90 5.61 -20.81
CA SER A 277 -5.41 6.97 -20.57
C SER A 277 -5.26 7.14 -19.07
N SER A 278 -4.11 7.67 -18.67
CA SER A 278 -3.84 7.93 -17.26
C SER A 278 -3.47 9.38 -17.03
N GLU A 279 -4.04 9.93 -15.97
CA GLU A 279 -3.65 11.20 -15.39
C GLU A 279 -2.97 10.93 -14.06
N MET A 280 -1.85 11.61 -13.85
CA MET A 280 -0.98 11.35 -12.72
C MET A 280 -0.53 12.68 -12.15
N TRP A 281 -0.57 12.81 -10.83
CA TRP A 281 -0.08 13.99 -10.15
C TRP A 281 0.44 13.61 -8.77
N MET A 282 1.33 14.45 -8.24
CA MET A 282 1.73 14.40 -6.85
C MET A 282 1.03 15.47 -6.04
N SER A 283 0.67 15.14 -4.81
CA SER A 283 0.20 16.09 -3.79
C SER A 283 0.52 15.54 -2.41
N LYS A 284 0.63 16.39 -1.40
CA LYS A 284 0.89 15.95 -0.02
C LYS A 284 -0.32 15.23 0.55
N VAL A 285 -0.04 14.16 1.29
CA VAL A 285 -1.05 13.40 2.03
C VAL A 285 -0.62 13.27 3.48
N GLN A 286 -1.61 13.24 4.38
CA GLN A 286 -1.37 12.84 5.76
C GLN A 286 -1.61 11.34 5.88
N VAL A 287 -0.64 10.64 6.47
CA VAL A 287 -0.73 9.22 6.73
C VAL A 287 -0.69 9.00 8.23
N VAL A 288 -1.67 8.28 8.76
CA VAL A 288 -1.71 7.79 10.13
C VAL A 288 -1.51 6.28 10.09
N ASP A 289 -0.31 5.85 10.44
CA ASP A 289 0.08 4.46 10.49
C ASP A 289 -0.20 3.87 11.88
N ASP A 290 -0.91 2.75 11.93
CA ASP A 290 -1.20 1.95 13.13
C ASP A 290 -0.48 0.59 13.13
N GLY A 291 0.41 0.38 12.15
CA GLY A 291 1.16 -0.87 11.97
C GLY A 291 0.40 -1.95 11.19
N VAL A 292 -0.89 -1.76 10.94
CA VAL A 292 -1.76 -2.76 10.33
C VAL A 292 -2.42 -2.22 9.07
N ASN A 293 -3.20 -1.14 9.19
CA ASN A 293 -3.99 -0.51 8.14
C ASN A 293 -3.82 1.02 8.22
N PRO A 294 -2.80 1.57 7.54
CA PRO A 294 -2.56 3.00 7.53
C PRO A 294 -3.75 3.75 6.92
N ILE A 295 -4.18 4.81 7.59
CA ILE A 295 -5.23 5.70 7.11
C ILE A 295 -4.57 6.85 6.36
N VAL A 296 -4.98 7.06 5.12
CA VAL A 296 -4.46 8.14 4.27
C VAL A 296 -5.55 9.16 4.00
N THR A 297 -5.22 10.42 4.26
CA THR A 297 -6.09 11.57 4.01
C THR A 297 -5.39 12.55 3.05
N PRO A 298 -5.92 12.72 1.83
CA PRO A 298 -5.49 13.78 0.93
C PRO A 298 -5.71 15.16 1.57
N LEU A 299 -4.72 16.04 1.46
CA LEU A 299 -4.81 17.39 1.99
C LEU A 299 -5.44 18.31 0.92
N PRO A 300 -6.58 18.97 1.20
CA PRO A 300 -7.36 19.69 0.18
C PRO A 300 -6.68 20.96 -0.35
N ASP A 301 -5.84 21.60 0.47
CA ASP A 301 -5.21 22.89 0.15
C ASP A 301 -3.83 22.75 -0.52
N GLU A 302 -3.42 21.52 -0.84
CA GLU A 302 -2.08 21.23 -1.36
C GLU A 302 -2.05 21.23 -2.90
N VAL A 303 -0.99 21.82 -3.45
CA VAL A 303 -0.82 21.99 -4.90
C VAL A 303 -0.68 20.64 -5.59
N LYS A 304 -1.55 20.36 -6.57
CA LYS A 304 -1.41 19.21 -7.46
C LYS A 304 -0.33 19.49 -8.49
N THR A 305 0.75 18.71 -8.45
CA THR A 305 1.83 18.80 -9.44
C THR A 305 1.66 17.69 -10.47
N PRO A 306 1.32 17.98 -11.73
CA PRO A 306 1.16 16.95 -12.75
C PRO A 306 2.48 16.23 -12.98
N VAL A 307 2.40 14.91 -13.19
CA VAL A 307 3.56 14.05 -13.41
C VAL A 307 3.40 13.33 -14.74
N ILE A 308 4.46 13.38 -15.55
CA ILE A 308 4.57 12.57 -16.77
C ILE A 308 5.45 11.38 -16.42
N ALA A 309 4.87 10.40 -15.75
CA ALA A 309 5.52 9.12 -15.47
C ALA A 309 4.89 8.04 -16.35
N ASN A 310 5.75 7.20 -16.92
CA ASN A 310 5.32 6.00 -17.61
C ASN A 310 5.46 4.84 -16.60
N LEU A 311 4.34 4.22 -16.24
CA LEU A 311 4.30 2.97 -15.47
C LEU A 311 4.48 1.76 -16.41
#